data_AF-A0A660VS83-F1
#
_entry.id   AF-A0A660VS83-F1
#
_cell.length_a   1.000
_cell.length_b   1.000
_cell.length_c   1.000
_cell.angle_alpha   90.00
_cell.angle_beta   90.00
_cell.angle_gamma   90.00
#
_symmetry.space_group_name_H-M   'P 1'
#
loop_
_entity.id
_entity.type
_entity.pdbx_description
1 polymer ?
#
loop_
_entity_poly.entity_id
_entity_poly.type
_entity_poly.pdbx_seq_one_letter_code
_entity_poly.pdbx_strand_id
1 'polypeptide(L)'
;MPLRRPPVERELKFWPVRLPELREALEGQGGRLLFSCLVANVYFDFPGRDPDTLFRLRIAGECAELAAKGPRLAAETKARPEHETLVSDPRTASDLMAAAGARPVSREERWREEWALPDGVKVTIDRLAADGVPLYAEIEAPTGEQIRSAASRLGLDGAESAVITFEELCALFGISFHETAGTFPPSLRLRREPVYPACPPPAPSGKVRASVPYLSPTGRTITVERRGRGGYALFGASRLAVAEPEALEGILTMLRCRPKGTLSE
;
A
#
# COMPACT_ATOMS: atom_id res chain seq x y z
N MET A 1 -13.43 35.69 7.72
CA MET A 1 -12.77 35.01 8.86
C MET A 1 -11.60 34.22 8.29
N PRO A 2 -10.37 34.34 8.80
CA PRO A 2 -9.27 33.49 8.34
C PRO A 2 -9.56 32.03 8.74
N LEU A 3 -9.15 31.09 7.88
CA LEU A 3 -9.22 29.66 8.20
C LEU A 3 -8.39 29.37 9.45
N ARG A 4 -8.83 28.39 10.25
CA ARG A 4 -8.02 27.90 11.39
C ARG A 4 -6.70 27.36 10.83
N ARG A 5 -5.59 27.58 11.55
CA ARG A 5 -4.32 26.95 11.16
C ARG A 5 -4.44 25.43 11.31
N PRO A 6 -4.16 24.65 10.27
CA PRO A 6 -4.13 23.20 10.38
C PRO A 6 -2.92 22.72 11.20
N PRO A 7 -2.99 21.52 11.80
CA PRO A 7 -1.80 20.81 12.26
C PRO A 7 -0.83 20.55 11.11
N VAL A 8 0.45 20.36 11.44
CA VAL A 8 1.48 19.95 10.48
C VAL A 8 1.70 18.45 10.63
N GLU A 9 1.32 17.68 9.61
CA GLU A 9 1.68 16.27 9.48
C GLU A 9 3.17 16.17 9.13
N ARG A 10 3.91 15.28 9.79
CA ARG A 10 5.32 15.01 9.52
C ARG A 10 5.52 13.52 9.38
N GLU A 11 6.06 13.11 8.23
CA GLU A 11 6.27 11.69 7.93
C GLU A 11 7.62 11.41 7.26
N LEU A 12 8.07 10.14 7.36
CA LEU A 12 9.11 9.54 6.52
C LEU A 12 8.62 8.20 5.97
N LYS A 13 9.05 7.90 4.74
CA LYS A 13 8.76 6.63 4.06
C LYS A 13 9.96 5.71 4.14
N PHE A 14 9.70 4.42 4.37
CA PHE A 14 10.70 3.37 4.52
C PHE A 14 10.38 2.20 3.58
N TRP A 15 11.36 1.70 2.82
CA TRP A 15 11.19 0.55 1.93
C TRP A 15 12.53 -0.16 1.63
N PRO A 16 12.52 -1.42 1.18
CA PRO A 16 11.42 -2.36 1.34
C PRO A 16 11.24 -2.71 2.82
N VAL A 17 10.00 -2.92 3.26
CA VAL A 17 9.70 -3.44 4.61
C VAL A 17 9.32 -4.91 4.56
N ARG A 18 9.60 -5.65 5.63
CA ARG A 18 9.19 -7.05 5.77
C ARG A 18 7.98 -7.13 6.70
N LEU A 19 6.84 -7.51 6.14
CA LEU A 19 5.54 -7.40 6.82
C LEU A 19 5.45 -8.21 8.13
N PRO A 20 5.85 -9.50 8.17
CA PRO A 20 5.77 -10.26 9.41
C PRO A 20 6.55 -9.63 10.56
N GLU A 21 7.77 -9.20 10.27
CA GLU A 21 8.69 -8.64 11.27
C GLU A 21 8.25 -7.25 11.72
N LEU A 22 7.75 -6.42 10.81
CA LEU A 22 7.23 -5.11 11.17
C LEU A 22 5.96 -5.23 12.04
N ARG A 23 5.05 -6.17 11.71
CA ARG A 23 3.87 -6.44 12.55
C ARG A 23 4.24 -6.95 13.93
N GLU A 24 5.16 -7.91 14.01
CA GLU A 24 5.66 -8.43 15.30
C GLU A 24 6.28 -7.31 16.13
N ALA A 25 7.06 -6.42 15.53
CA ALA A 25 7.65 -5.27 16.22
C ALA A 25 6.61 -4.23 16.67
N LEU A 26 5.56 -4.00 15.87
CA LEU A 26 4.45 -3.12 16.23
C LEU A 26 3.66 -3.69 17.42
N GLU A 27 3.25 -4.96 17.34
CA GLU A 27 2.52 -5.66 18.40
C GLU A 27 3.35 -5.76 19.69
N GLY A 28 4.64 -6.08 19.58
CA GLY A 28 5.57 -6.13 20.71
C GLY A 28 5.73 -4.81 21.45
N GLN A 29 5.44 -3.67 20.79
CA GLN A 29 5.41 -2.34 21.40
C GLN A 29 4.01 -1.91 21.86
N GLY A 30 3.04 -2.82 21.87
CA GLY A 30 1.64 -2.52 22.22
C GLY A 30 0.91 -1.74 21.13
N GLY A 31 1.39 -1.82 19.89
CA GLY A 31 0.75 -1.20 18.72
C GLY A 31 -0.65 -1.77 18.49
N ARG A 32 -1.60 -0.88 18.23
CA ARG A 32 -2.97 -1.24 17.91
C ARG A 32 -3.22 -1.04 16.42
N LEU A 33 -3.60 -2.12 15.74
CA LEU A 33 -4.13 -2.03 14.38
C LEU A 33 -5.45 -1.25 14.41
N LEU A 34 -5.48 -0.11 13.71
CA LEU A 34 -6.67 0.72 13.56
C LEU A 34 -7.59 0.14 12.47
N PHE A 35 -7.01 -0.15 11.30
CA PHE A 35 -7.70 -0.82 10.20
C PHE A 35 -6.70 -1.48 9.25
N SER A 36 -7.19 -2.45 8.48
CA SER A 36 -6.49 -3.05 7.33
C SER A 36 -7.49 -3.21 6.20
N CYS A 37 -7.36 -2.41 5.14
CA CYS A 37 -8.29 -2.46 4.02
C CYS A 37 -7.71 -1.88 2.73
N LEU A 38 -8.44 -2.04 1.62
CA LEU A 38 -8.18 -1.29 0.41
C LEU A 38 -8.61 0.17 0.65
N VAL A 39 -7.67 1.07 0.47
CA VAL A 39 -7.86 2.51 0.50
C VAL A 39 -7.91 3.01 -0.93
N ALA A 40 -8.99 3.68 -1.29
CA ALA A 40 -9.15 4.34 -2.58
C ALA A 40 -9.15 5.86 -2.40
N ASN A 41 -8.25 6.56 -3.09
CA ASN A 41 -8.16 8.01 -3.07
C ASN A 41 -8.57 8.57 -4.43
N VAL A 42 -9.36 9.64 -4.43
CA VAL A 42 -9.59 10.51 -5.57
C VAL A 42 -9.02 11.87 -5.21
N TYR A 43 -8.10 12.36 -6.04
CA TYR A 43 -7.48 13.66 -5.86
C TYR A 43 -8.17 14.70 -6.72
N PHE A 44 -8.34 15.89 -6.16
CA PHE A 44 -9.02 17.01 -6.79
C PHE A 44 -8.09 18.21 -6.93
N ASP A 45 -8.26 18.92 -8.03
CA ASP A 45 -7.63 20.20 -8.29
C ASP A 45 -8.67 21.31 -8.31
N PHE A 46 -8.33 22.48 -7.78
CA PHE A 46 -9.17 23.68 -7.79
C PHE A 46 -8.50 24.77 -8.62
N PRO A 47 -9.22 25.42 -9.54
CA PRO A 47 -8.69 26.57 -10.27
C PRO A 47 -8.13 27.64 -9.33
N GLY A 48 -6.89 28.07 -9.57
CA GLY A 48 -6.25 29.15 -8.80
C GLY A 48 -5.74 28.76 -7.41
N ARG A 49 -5.73 27.47 -7.05
CA ARG A 49 -5.04 27.02 -5.83
C ARG A 49 -3.52 27.17 -5.97
N ASP A 50 -2.83 27.11 -4.83
CA ASP A 50 -1.39 26.86 -4.81
C ASP A 50 -1.09 25.48 -5.45
N PRO A 51 -0.17 25.39 -6.46
CA PRO A 51 0.19 24.17 -7.17
C PRO A 51 0.69 23.01 -6.29
N ASP A 52 1.14 23.28 -5.07
CA ASP A 52 1.54 22.24 -4.11
C ASP A 52 0.40 21.82 -3.17
N THR A 53 -0.77 22.45 -3.21
CA THR A 53 -1.93 22.06 -2.40
C THR A 53 -2.70 20.90 -3.03
N LEU A 54 -2.95 19.82 -2.28
CA LEU A 54 -3.62 18.63 -2.77
C LEU A 54 -4.94 18.41 -2.00
N PHE A 55 -6.05 18.27 -2.73
CA PHE A 55 -7.32 17.88 -2.15
C PHE A 55 -7.58 16.40 -2.43
N ARG A 56 -8.06 15.66 -1.43
CA ARG A 56 -8.25 14.22 -1.54
C ARG A 56 -9.54 13.79 -0.85
N LEU A 57 -10.39 13.09 -1.58
CA LEU A 57 -11.42 12.24 -0.99
C LEU A 57 -10.90 10.82 -0.92
N ARG A 58 -10.85 10.27 0.29
CA ARG A 58 -10.43 8.90 0.57
C ARG A 58 -11.64 8.07 0.99
N ILE A 59 -11.65 6.82 0.57
CA ILE A 59 -12.53 5.77 1.10
C ILE A 59 -11.67 4.65 1.65
N ALA A 60 -11.92 4.27 2.89
CA ALA A 60 -11.24 3.19 3.59
C ALA A 60 -12.29 2.36 4.33
N GLY A 61 -12.63 1.18 3.81
CA GLY A 61 -13.71 0.38 4.36
C GLY A 61 -15.07 1.09 4.22
N GLU A 62 -15.76 1.28 5.35
CA GLU A 62 -17.02 2.02 5.45
C GLU A 62 -16.83 3.52 5.75
N CYS A 63 -15.58 3.95 5.95
CA CYS A 63 -15.25 5.34 6.28
C CYS A 63 -14.86 6.11 5.01
N ALA A 64 -15.19 7.40 4.99
CA ALA A 64 -14.72 8.33 3.98
C ALA A 64 -14.17 9.60 4.63
N GLU A 65 -13.08 10.11 4.07
CA GLU A 65 -12.34 11.25 4.60
C GLU A 65 -12.06 12.25 3.49
N LEU A 66 -12.30 13.52 3.76
CA LEU A 66 -11.88 14.62 2.90
C LEU A 66 -10.68 15.32 3.53
N ALA A 67 -9.61 15.47 2.76
CA ALA A 67 -8.39 16.13 3.18
C ALA A 67 -7.98 17.26 2.23
N ALA A 68 -7.39 18.30 2.80
CA ALA A 68 -6.68 19.36 2.09
C ALA A 68 -5.26 19.47 2.66
N LYS A 69 -4.29 18.95 1.91
CA LYS A 69 -2.86 19.00 2.22
C LYS A 69 -2.27 20.25 1.58
N GLY A 70 -1.82 21.20 2.37
CA GLY A 70 -1.18 22.42 1.87
C GLY A 70 0.23 22.20 1.31
N PRO A 71 0.95 23.30 1.01
CA PRO A 71 2.25 23.24 0.38
C PRO A 71 3.30 22.56 1.27
N ARG A 72 4.31 21.98 0.64
CA ARG A 72 5.42 21.33 1.35
C ARG A 72 6.22 22.37 2.14
N LEU A 73 6.45 22.10 3.41
CA LEU A 73 7.32 22.91 4.25
C LEU A 73 8.77 22.40 4.12
N ALA A 74 9.74 23.32 4.15
CA ALA A 74 11.15 22.96 4.24
C ALA A 74 11.44 22.36 5.63
N ALA A 75 11.60 21.05 5.70
CA ALA A 75 11.83 20.30 6.93
C ALA A 75 12.64 19.01 6.67
N GLU A 76 13.25 18.45 7.71
CA GLU A 76 13.94 17.14 7.67
C GLU A 76 12.99 15.96 7.41
N THR A 77 11.68 16.19 7.51
CA THR A 77 10.61 15.22 7.27
C THR A 77 9.70 15.77 6.19
N LYS A 78 8.83 14.93 5.62
CA LYS A 78 7.83 15.44 4.69
C LYS A 78 6.76 16.09 5.55
N ALA A 79 6.81 17.42 5.61
CA ALA A 79 6.00 18.22 6.49
C ALA A 79 4.99 19.04 5.69
N ARG A 80 3.69 18.91 6.00
CA ARG A 80 2.63 19.67 5.33
C ARG A 80 1.53 20.09 6.32
N PRO A 81 1.03 21.33 6.24
CA PRO A 81 -0.22 21.69 6.91
C PRO A 81 -1.37 20.86 6.32
N GLU A 82 -2.22 20.26 7.15
CA GLU A 82 -3.34 19.44 6.68
C GLU A 82 -4.62 19.64 7.48
N HIS A 83 -5.71 19.86 6.74
CA HIS A 83 -7.06 19.69 7.27
C HIS A 83 -7.60 18.36 6.79
N GLU A 84 -8.08 17.54 7.72
CA GLU A 84 -8.74 16.26 7.42
C GLU A 84 -10.02 16.15 8.24
N THR A 85 -11.07 15.59 7.64
CA THR A 85 -12.34 15.35 8.31
C THR A 85 -13.08 14.18 7.69
N LEU A 86 -13.89 13.50 8.50
CA LEU A 86 -14.79 12.46 8.02
C LEU A 86 -15.94 13.08 7.23
N VAL A 87 -16.38 12.39 6.18
CA VAL A 87 -17.59 12.73 5.44
C VAL A 87 -18.56 11.55 5.49
N SER A 88 -19.83 11.82 5.78
CA SER A 88 -20.85 10.78 5.92
C SER A 88 -21.33 10.23 4.58
N ASP A 89 -21.20 11.02 3.51
CA ASP A 89 -21.55 10.61 2.15
C ASP A 89 -20.45 11.08 1.17
N PRO A 90 -19.57 10.17 0.72
CA PRO A 90 -18.49 10.53 -0.20
C PRO A 90 -18.98 10.97 -1.58
N ARG A 91 -20.16 10.51 -2.04
CA ARG A 91 -20.71 10.96 -3.34
C ARG A 91 -21.13 12.42 -3.24
N THR A 92 -21.93 12.74 -2.23
CA THR A 92 -22.36 14.11 -1.97
C THR A 92 -21.15 15.02 -1.74
N ALA A 93 -20.13 14.59 -0.99
CA ALA A 93 -18.89 15.36 -0.80
C ALA A 93 -18.17 15.64 -2.13
N SER A 94 -18.08 14.63 -3.02
CA SER A 94 -17.52 14.79 -4.36
C SER A 94 -18.32 15.78 -5.22
N ASP A 95 -19.64 15.68 -5.22
CA ASP A 95 -20.53 16.56 -5.97
C ASP A 95 -20.43 18.01 -5.48
N LEU A 96 -20.34 18.22 -4.17
CA LEU A 96 -20.12 19.53 -3.57
C LEU A 96 -18.78 20.14 -3.99
N MET A 97 -17.70 19.34 -4.01
CA MET A 97 -16.40 19.82 -4.50
C MET A 97 -16.46 20.19 -5.98
N ALA A 98 -17.10 19.36 -6.81
CA ALA A 98 -17.26 19.65 -8.24
C ALA A 98 -18.08 20.93 -8.48
N ALA A 99 -19.18 21.13 -7.73
CA ALA A 99 -19.98 22.34 -7.78
C ALA A 99 -19.19 23.59 -7.33
N ALA A 100 -18.25 23.42 -6.41
CA ALA A 100 -17.31 24.47 -5.98
C ALA A 100 -16.16 24.71 -6.99
N GLY A 101 -16.14 24.01 -8.13
CA GLY A 101 -15.17 24.18 -9.20
C GLY A 101 -13.99 23.21 -9.18
N ALA A 102 -13.98 22.23 -8.27
CA ALA A 102 -12.95 21.20 -8.24
C ALA A 102 -13.07 20.25 -9.43
N ARG A 103 -11.96 19.71 -9.90
CA ARG A 103 -11.91 18.67 -10.93
C ARG A 103 -11.13 17.46 -10.40
N PRO A 104 -11.65 16.23 -10.55
CA PRO A 104 -10.87 15.04 -10.23
C PRO A 104 -9.69 14.95 -11.22
N VAL A 105 -8.48 14.78 -10.69
CA VAL A 105 -7.24 14.78 -11.49
C VAL A 105 -6.52 13.43 -11.48
N SER A 106 -6.66 12.66 -10.41
CA SER A 106 -6.08 11.32 -10.32
C SER A 106 -6.83 10.45 -9.31
N ARG A 107 -6.67 9.15 -9.45
CA ARG A 107 -7.20 8.14 -8.52
C ARG A 107 -6.09 7.15 -8.19
N GLU A 108 -6.02 6.75 -6.92
CA GLU A 108 -5.13 5.67 -6.48
C GLU A 108 -5.87 4.65 -5.64
N GLU A 109 -5.39 3.41 -5.68
CA GLU A 109 -5.79 2.37 -4.76
C GLU A 109 -4.56 1.67 -4.18
N ARG A 110 -4.58 1.45 -2.87
CA ARG A 110 -3.54 0.70 -2.15
C ARG A 110 -4.17 -0.08 -1.02
N TRP A 111 -3.59 -1.24 -0.71
CA TRP A 111 -3.86 -1.92 0.55
C TRP A 111 -3.07 -1.22 1.64
N ARG A 112 -3.77 -0.77 2.68
CA ARG A 112 -3.18 -0.08 3.82
C ARG A 112 -3.53 -0.79 5.10
N GLU A 113 -2.52 -1.03 5.92
CA GLU A 113 -2.66 -1.20 7.35
C GLU A 113 -2.30 0.10 8.04
N GLU A 114 -3.07 0.52 9.03
CA GLU A 114 -2.74 1.66 9.87
C GLU A 114 -2.68 1.22 11.33
N TRP A 115 -1.58 1.57 11.98
CA TRP A 115 -1.27 1.21 13.35
C TRP A 115 -1.02 2.46 14.18
N ALA A 116 -1.46 2.44 15.43
CA ALA A 116 -1.13 3.46 16.42
C ALA A 116 -0.31 2.84 17.56
N LEU A 117 0.84 3.43 17.85
CA LEU A 117 1.65 3.10 19.03
C LEU A 117 1.16 3.89 20.26
N PRO A 118 1.40 3.38 21.48
CA PRO A 118 0.97 4.04 22.72
C PRO A 118 1.54 5.46 22.93
N ASP A 119 2.68 5.77 22.31
CA ASP A 119 3.35 7.07 22.37
C ASP A 119 2.81 8.08 21.33
N GLY A 120 1.76 7.72 20.59
CA GLY A 120 1.10 8.57 19.61
C GLY A 120 1.74 8.54 18.22
N VAL A 121 2.76 7.72 18.00
CA VAL A 121 3.31 7.47 16.66
C VAL A 121 2.30 6.66 15.83
N LYS A 122 2.06 7.08 14.59
CA LYS A 122 1.30 6.30 13.62
C LYS A 122 2.23 5.63 12.63
N VAL A 123 1.90 4.40 12.25
CA VAL A 123 2.62 3.64 11.24
C VAL A 123 1.64 3.12 10.22
N THR A 124 1.81 3.46 8.95
CA THR A 124 1.04 2.86 7.87
C THR A 124 1.89 1.90 7.09
N ILE A 125 1.36 0.76 6.69
CA ILE A 125 2.04 -0.20 5.82
C ILE A 125 1.23 -0.31 4.53
N ASP A 126 1.85 0.04 3.42
CA ASP A 126 1.17 0.20 2.14
C ASP A 126 1.70 -0.75 1.09
N ARG A 127 0.77 -1.34 0.34
CA ARG A 127 1.02 -2.17 -0.83
C ARG A 127 0.18 -1.67 -2.01
N LEU A 128 0.83 -1.39 -3.13
CA LEU A 128 0.13 -1.05 -4.38
C LEU A 128 -0.42 -2.32 -5.02
N ALA A 129 -1.51 -2.17 -5.77
CA ALA A 129 -2.00 -3.23 -6.65
C ALA A 129 -1.12 -3.40 -7.90
N ALA A 130 -0.44 -2.33 -8.33
CA ALA A 130 0.50 -2.37 -9.44
C ALA A 130 1.83 -2.99 -9.01
N ASP A 131 2.33 -3.93 -9.82
CA ASP A 131 3.63 -4.55 -9.61
C ASP A 131 4.77 -3.53 -9.79
N GLY A 132 5.83 -3.65 -8.98
CA GLY A 132 7.08 -2.90 -9.17
C GLY A 132 7.47 -1.98 -8.02
N VAL A 133 6.52 -1.50 -7.22
CA VAL A 133 6.83 -0.75 -5.98
C VAL A 133 6.84 -1.74 -4.80
N PRO A 134 7.94 -1.82 -4.03
CA PRO A 134 8.02 -2.71 -2.88
C PRO A 134 7.01 -2.30 -1.80
N LEU A 135 6.71 -3.24 -0.91
CA LEU A 135 6.00 -2.93 0.33
C LEU A 135 6.78 -1.84 1.09
N TYR A 136 6.09 -0.80 1.51
CA TYR A 136 6.69 0.31 2.24
C TYR A 136 5.88 0.65 3.48
N ALA A 137 6.53 1.33 4.41
CA ALA A 137 5.88 1.91 5.58
C ALA A 137 6.02 3.43 5.57
N GLU A 138 5.02 4.12 6.12
CA GLU A 138 5.11 5.53 6.48
C GLU A 138 5.07 5.62 8.01
N ILE A 139 5.98 6.38 8.61
CA ILE A 139 5.93 6.69 10.05
C ILE A 139 5.62 8.17 10.20
N GLU A 140 4.54 8.46 10.91
CA GLU A 140 4.09 9.82 11.23
C GLU A 140 4.24 10.06 12.73
N ALA A 141 4.88 11.18 13.08
CA ALA A 141 5.01 11.61 14.47
C ALA A 141 5.17 13.14 14.56
N PRO A 142 5.00 13.75 15.74
CA PRO A 142 5.12 15.20 15.89
C PRO A 142 6.49 15.78 15.49
N THR A 143 7.57 15.00 15.59
CA THR A 143 8.94 15.43 15.28
C THR A 143 9.71 14.38 14.48
N GLY A 144 10.71 14.81 13.70
CA GLY A 144 11.59 13.90 12.95
C GLY A 144 12.43 12.98 13.84
N GLU A 145 12.79 13.43 15.05
CA GLU A 145 13.48 12.60 16.04
C GLU A 145 12.61 11.43 16.51
N GLN A 146 11.32 11.68 16.79
CA GLN A 146 10.38 10.62 17.15
C GLN A 146 10.20 9.63 16.01
N ILE A 147 10.15 10.10 14.76
CA ILE A 147 10.07 9.22 13.58
C ILE A 147 11.30 8.32 13.50
N ARG A 148 12.51 8.88 13.60
CA ARG A 148 13.77 8.11 13.54
C ARG A 148 13.90 7.13 14.71
N SER A 149 13.52 7.55 15.91
CA SER A 149 13.49 6.68 17.08
C SER A 149 12.53 5.51 16.88
N ALA A 150 11.31 5.77 16.40
CA ALA A 150 10.34 4.72 16.10
C ALA A 150 10.84 3.77 15.01
N ALA A 151 11.45 4.29 13.94
CA ALA A 151 12.03 3.47 12.87
C ALA A 151 13.06 2.48 13.40
N SER A 152 13.98 2.91 14.27
CA SER A 152 14.99 2.02 14.86
C SER A 152 14.36 0.97 15.78
N ARG A 153 13.41 1.36 16.64
CA ARG A 153 12.67 0.40 17.49
C ARG A 153 11.89 -0.64 16.69
N LEU A 154 11.41 -0.26 15.50
CA LEU A 154 10.68 -1.13 14.58
C LEU A 154 11.60 -1.93 13.65
N GLY A 155 12.93 -1.82 13.80
CA GLY A 155 13.90 -2.58 13.01
C GLY A 155 14.02 -2.14 11.56
N LEU A 156 13.75 -0.86 11.27
CA LEU A 156 13.79 -0.29 9.91
C LEU A 156 15.14 0.36 9.56
N ASP A 157 16.16 0.21 10.40
CA ASP A 157 17.50 0.80 10.18
C ASP A 157 18.18 0.33 8.88
N GLY A 158 17.79 -0.84 8.35
CA GLY A 158 18.29 -1.37 7.08
C GLY A 158 17.39 -1.06 5.86
N ALA A 159 16.30 -0.32 6.05
CA ALA A 159 15.44 0.11 4.95
C ALA A 159 15.98 1.40 4.32
N GLU A 160 15.77 1.56 3.03
CA GLU A 160 15.87 2.87 2.39
C GLU A 160 14.81 3.78 2.99
N SER A 161 15.16 5.06 3.16
CA SER A 161 14.19 6.05 3.60
C SER A 161 14.39 7.37 2.87
N ALA A 162 13.30 8.06 2.58
CA ALA A 162 13.40 9.40 2.02
C ALA A 162 12.21 10.28 2.37
N VAL A 163 12.47 11.57 2.24
CA VAL A 163 11.49 12.65 2.36
C VAL A 163 10.75 12.82 1.03
N ILE A 164 9.88 11.87 0.69
CA ILE A 164 9.24 11.84 -0.64
C ILE A 164 7.71 11.70 -0.58
N THR A 165 7.03 12.14 -1.63
CA THR A 165 5.61 11.85 -1.87
C THR A 165 5.42 10.41 -2.34
N PHE A 166 4.17 9.97 -2.39
CA PHE A 166 3.83 8.69 -2.99
C PHE A 166 4.17 8.66 -4.51
N GLU A 167 3.86 9.75 -5.22
CA GLU A 167 4.18 9.90 -6.65
C GLU A 167 5.70 9.83 -6.90
N GLU A 168 6.49 10.52 -6.06
CA GLU A 168 7.95 10.46 -6.11
C GLU A 168 8.48 9.05 -5.80
N LEU A 169 7.90 8.33 -4.83
CA LEU A 169 8.23 6.93 -4.55
C LEU A 169 7.96 6.05 -5.78
N CYS A 170 6.79 6.16 -6.39
CA CYS A 170 6.46 5.43 -7.62
C CYS A 170 7.45 5.72 -8.75
N ALA A 171 7.83 7.00 -8.92
CA ALA A 171 8.79 7.41 -9.94
C ALA A 171 10.18 6.77 -9.75
N LEU A 172 10.64 6.56 -8.51
CA LEU A 172 11.89 5.83 -8.24
C LEU A 172 11.88 4.40 -8.78
N PHE A 173 10.70 3.79 -8.89
CA PHE A 173 10.52 2.44 -9.42
C PHE A 173 10.01 2.44 -10.87
N GLY A 174 10.08 3.58 -11.57
CA GLY A 174 9.65 3.69 -12.97
C GLY A 174 8.14 3.60 -13.16
N ILE A 175 7.35 3.73 -12.10
CA ILE A 175 5.89 3.75 -12.16
C ILE A 175 5.43 5.19 -12.28
N SER A 176 4.86 5.55 -13.42
CA SER A 176 4.23 6.86 -13.60
C SER A 176 2.82 6.82 -13.05
N PHE A 177 2.55 7.65 -12.05
CA PHE A 177 1.24 7.77 -11.44
C PHE A 177 0.39 8.83 -12.15
N HIS A 178 0.10 8.63 -13.44
CA HIS A 178 -0.86 9.47 -14.17
C HIS A 178 -1.72 8.61 -15.10
N GLU A 179 -2.96 9.06 -15.28
CA GLU A 179 -4.01 8.51 -16.15
C GLU A 179 -4.90 7.41 -15.57
N THR A 180 -5.75 7.83 -14.64
CA THR A 180 -7.18 7.80 -14.99
C THR A 180 -7.85 9.03 -14.40
N ALA A 181 -8.28 9.96 -15.25
CA ALA A 181 -9.29 10.94 -14.87
C ALA A 181 -10.58 10.15 -14.58
N GLY A 182 -10.69 9.64 -13.37
CA GLY A 182 -11.78 8.77 -12.96
C GLY A 182 -12.86 9.60 -12.28
N THR A 183 -14.07 9.60 -12.84
CA THR A 183 -15.25 9.91 -12.04
C THR A 183 -15.38 8.91 -10.89
N PHE A 184 -15.97 9.34 -9.78
CA PHE A 184 -16.26 8.47 -8.64
C PHE A 184 -16.99 7.21 -9.12
N PRO A 185 -16.42 5.98 -9.00
CA PRO A 185 -17.09 4.81 -9.54
C PRO A 185 -18.43 4.56 -8.80
N PRO A 186 -19.50 4.17 -9.50
CA PRO A 186 -20.80 3.82 -8.90
C PRO A 186 -20.71 2.68 -7.88
N SER A 187 -19.64 1.88 -7.94
CA SER A 187 -19.42 0.76 -7.03
C SER A 187 -17.93 0.64 -6.72
N LEU A 188 -17.49 1.34 -5.68
CA LEU A 188 -16.28 0.93 -4.96
C LEU A 188 -16.66 -0.36 -4.20
N ARG A 189 -16.72 -1.49 -4.93
CA ARG A 189 -16.83 -2.78 -4.26
C ARG A 189 -15.55 -2.92 -3.45
N LEU A 190 -15.69 -3.09 -2.14
CA LEU A 190 -14.65 -3.63 -1.27
C LEU A 190 -14.11 -4.89 -1.96
N ARG A 191 -13.04 -4.75 -2.75
CA ARG A 191 -12.30 -5.91 -3.20
C ARG A 191 -11.73 -6.46 -1.90
N ARG A 192 -12.11 -7.69 -1.54
CA ARG A 192 -11.47 -8.40 -0.45
C ARG A 192 -9.98 -8.48 -0.76
N GLU A 193 -9.18 -8.48 0.29
CA GLU A 193 -7.73 -8.67 0.20
C GLU A 193 -7.46 -9.79 -0.80
N PRO A 194 -6.79 -9.54 -1.94
CA PRO A 194 -6.19 -10.64 -2.63
C PRO A 194 -5.19 -11.21 -1.63
N VAL A 195 -5.50 -12.39 -1.10
CA VAL A 195 -4.61 -13.16 -0.25
C VAL A 195 -3.43 -13.56 -1.13
N TYR A 196 -2.49 -12.65 -1.31
CA TYR A 196 -1.18 -12.97 -1.82
C TYR A 196 -0.48 -13.66 -0.66
N PRO A 197 -0.17 -14.97 -0.76
CA PRO A 197 0.54 -15.64 0.30
C PRO A 197 1.85 -14.89 0.52
N ALA A 198 2.18 -14.69 1.80
CA ALA A 198 3.47 -14.16 2.20
C ALA A 198 4.57 -14.80 1.34
N CYS A 199 5.51 -13.99 0.84
CA CYS A 199 6.72 -14.51 0.20
C CYS A 199 7.24 -15.67 1.07
N PRO A 200 7.40 -16.89 0.52
CA PRO A 200 7.75 -18.03 1.35
C PRO A 200 9.05 -17.71 2.11
N PRO A 201 9.14 -18.05 3.41
CA PRO A 201 10.33 -17.75 4.18
C PRO A 201 11.57 -18.36 3.50
N PRO A 202 12.75 -17.70 3.60
CA PRO A 202 13.97 -18.31 3.12
C PRO A 202 14.17 -19.65 3.85
N ALA A 203 14.19 -20.75 3.09
CA ALA A 203 14.48 -22.06 3.67
C ALA A 203 15.88 -22.07 4.31
N PRO A 204 16.08 -22.79 5.42
CA PRO A 204 17.40 -22.96 6.04
C PRO A 204 18.40 -23.43 5.00
N SER A 205 19.65 -22.97 5.10
CA SER A 205 20.72 -23.34 4.18
C SER A 205 20.96 -24.86 4.20
N GLY A 206 20.35 -25.56 3.24
CA GLY A 206 20.44 -27.00 3.07
C GLY A 206 19.54 -27.46 1.92
N LYS A 207 19.88 -28.59 1.28
CA LYS A 207 19.01 -29.23 0.27
C LYS A 207 17.78 -29.81 0.97
N VAL A 208 16.82 -28.98 1.37
CA VAL A 208 15.56 -29.43 1.97
C VAL A 208 14.46 -29.31 0.94
N ARG A 209 13.82 -30.45 0.69
CA ARG A 209 12.61 -30.58 -0.14
C ARG A 209 11.43 -30.06 0.68
N ALA A 210 11.10 -28.78 0.53
CA ALA A 210 9.97 -28.17 1.23
C ALA A 210 8.77 -28.10 0.28
N SER A 211 7.68 -28.76 0.64
CA SER A 211 6.38 -28.68 -0.03
C SER A 211 5.50 -27.72 0.73
N VAL A 212 5.12 -26.61 0.11
CA VAL A 212 4.28 -25.60 0.75
C VAL A 212 2.93 -25.54 0.01
N PRO A 213 1.79 -25.65 0.71
CA PRO A 213 0.49 -25.39 0.13
C PRO A 213 0.39 -23.89 -0.20
N TYR A 214 0.13 -23.59 -1.47
CA TYR A 214 -0.07 -22.26 -1.99
C TYR A 214 -1.54 -22.12 -2.37
N LEU A 215 -2.19 -21.06 -1.90
CA LEU A 215 -3.60 -20.78 -2.21
C LEU A 215 -3.66 -19.84 -3.42
N SER A 216 -4.35 -20.24 -4.48
CA SER A 216 -4.64 -19.37 -5.62
C SER A 216 -5.59 -18.22 -5.21
N PRO A 217 -5.67 -17.14 -5.99
CA PRO A 217 -6.59 -16.02 -5.74
C PRO A 217 -8.07 -16.42 -5.62
N THR A 218 -8.45 -17.60 -6.11
CA THR A 218 -9.80 -18.16 -6.06
C THR A 218 -10.01 -19.20 -4.96
N GLY A 219 -9.00 -19.44 -4.13
CA GLY A 219 -9.08 -20.38 -3.00
C GLY A 219 -8.70 -21.82 -3.31
N ARG A 220 -8.03 -22.10 -4.44
CA ARG A 220 -7.54 -23.46 -4.74
C ARG A 220 -6.12 -23.67 -4.24
N THR A 221 -5.88 -24.82 -3.61
CA THR A 221 -4.53 -25.16 -3.12
C THR A 221 -3.69 -25.86 -4.19
N ILE A 222 -2.48 -25.37 -4.43
CA ILE A 222 -1.44 -26.02 -5.23
C ILE A 222 -0.20 -26.27 -4.36
N THR A 223 0.65 -27.22 -4.73
CA THR A 223 1.86 -27.52 -3.97
C THR A 223 3.09 -27.03 -4.72
N VAL A 224 3.94 -26.24 -4.04
CA VAL A 224 5.19 -25.73 -4.61
C VAL A 224 6.38 -26.39 -3.92
N GLU A 225 7.33 -26.92 -4.72
CA GLU A 225 8.57 -27.56 -4.24
C GLU A 225 9.80 -26.79 -4.73
N ARG A 226 10.70 -26.34 -3.85
CA ARG A 226 11.97 -25.69 -4.26
C ARG A 226 13.02 -26.75 -4.64
N ARG A 227 13.63 -26.61 -5.82
CA ARG A 227 14.77 -27.42 -6.28
C ARG A 227 16.05 -26.58 -6.34
N GLY A 228 16.92 -26.78 -5.35
CA GLY A 228 18.26 -26.18 -5.33
C GLY A 228 18.27 -24.66 -5.17
N ARG A 229 19.38 -24.02 -5.58
CA ARG A 229 19.67 -22.60 -5.27
C ARG A 229 18.83 -21.56 -6.02
N GLY A 230 17.85 -21.92 -6.85
CA GLY A 230 17.07 -20.89 -7.55
C GLY A 230 15.87 -21.32 -8.40
N GLY A 231 15.36 -22.55 -8.30
CA GLY A 231 14.17 -22.97 -9.06
C GLY A 231 13.10 -23.56 -8.16
N TYR A 232 11.82 -23.39 -8.52
CA TYR A 232 10.71 -24.14 -7.94
C TYR A 232 10.02 -25.01 -9.00
N ALA A 233 9.34 -26.06 -8.55
CA ALA A 233 8.48 -26.92 -9.36
C ALA A 233 7.06 -26.87 -8.77
N LEU A 234 6.06 -26.73 -9.64
CA LEU A 234 4.65 -26.73 -9.28
C LEU A 234 4.05 -28.12 -9.50
N PHE A 235 3.33 -28.63 -8.51
CA PHE A 235 2.56 -29.86 -8.60
C PHE A 235 1.05 -29.54 -8.54
N GLY A 236 0.26 -30.21 -9.39
CA GLY A 236 -1.18 -29.96 -9.51
C GLY A 236 -1.57 -28.79 -10.44
N ALA A 237 -0.59 -28.20 -11.15
CA ALA A 237 -0.80 -27.05 -12.03
C ALA A 237 -1.72 -27.31 -13.23
N SER A 238 -1.91 -28.56 -13.64
CA SER A 238 -2.78 -28.92 -14.77
C SER A 238 -4.26 -28.58 -14.52
N ARG A 239 -4.76 -28.71 -13.28
CA ARG A 239 -6.12 -28.27 -12.95
C ARG A 239 -6.27 -26.75 -12.90
N LEU A 240 -5.20 -26.04 -12.55
CA LEU A 240 -5.17 -24.57 -12.52
C LEU A 240 -5.04 -23.99 -13.93
N ALA A 241 -4.25 -24.61 -14.81
CA ALA A 241 -4.06 -24.18 -16.20
C ALA A 241 -5.37 -24.16 -17.00
N VAL A 242 -6.26 -25.13 -16.75
CA VAL A 242 -7.57 -25.23 -17.43
C VAL A 242 -8.59 -24.25 -16.86
N ALA A 243 -8.55 -24.04 -15.54
CA ALA A 243 -9.60 -23.29 -14.87
C ALA A 243 -9.28 -21.80 -14.66
N GLU A 244 -8.01 -21.43 -14.53
CA GLU A 244 -7.50 -20.10 -14.16
C GLU A 244 -6.10 -19.85 -14.76
N PRO A 245 -5.97 -19.73 -16.09
CA PRO A 245 -4.68 -19.62 -16.76
C PRO A 245 -3.90 -18.35 -16.36
N GLU A 246 -4.57 -17.23 -16.11
CA GLU A 246 -3.93 -15.96 -15.71
C GLU A 246 -3.34 -16.04 -14.30
N ALA A 247 -4.03 -16.74 -13.38
CA ALA A 247 -3.52 -16.97 -12.03
C ALA A 247 -2.27 -17.84 -12.05
N LEU A 248 -2.23 -18.87 -12.92
CA LEU A 248 -1.07 -19.72 -13.09
C LEU A 248 0.13 -18.95 -13.66
N GLU A 249 -0.09 -18.07 -14.63
CA GLU A 249 0.97 -17.23 -15.22
C GLU A 249 1.57 -16.25 -14.21
N GLY A 250 0.75 -15.62 -13.38
CA GLY A 250 1.20 -14.78 -12.26
C GLY A 250 2.05 -15.57 -11.26
N ILE A 251 1.64 -16.80 -10.92
CA ILE A 251 2.38 -17.68 -10.00
C ILE A 251 3.73 -18.10 -10.61
N LEU A 252 3.76 -18.46 -11.89
CA LEU A 252 5.00 -18.84 -12.58
C LEU A 252 6.00 -17.69 -12.66
N THR A 253 5.49 -16.48 -12.92
CA THR A 253 6.27 -15.23 -12.93
C THR A 253 6.85 -14.94 -11.54
N MET A 254 6.02 -15.00 -10.50
CA MET A 254 6.43 -14.76 -9.11
C MET A 254 7.50 -15.75 -8.63
N LEU A 255 7.35 -17.03 -8.95
CA LEU A 255 8.28 -18.08 -8.53
C LEU A 255 9.52 -18.21 -9.44
N ARG A 256 9.60 -17.43 -10.53
CA ARG A 256 10.60 -17.59 -11.61
C ARG A 256 10.68 -19.04 -12.11
N CYS A 257 9.53 -19.69 -12.20
CA CYS A 257 9.41 -21.09 -12.59
C CYS A 257 9.14 -21.24 -14.08
N ARG A 258 9.65 -22.33 -14.67
CA ARG A 258 9.10 -22.86 -15.92
C ARG A 258 8.27 -24.11 -15.60
N PRO A 259 7.04 -24.24 -16.10
CA PRO A 259 6.25 -25.46 -15.89
C PRO A 259 7.02 -26.64 -16.51
N LYS A 260 7.09 -27.76 -15.79
CA LYS A 260 7.58 -29.03 -16.33
C LYS A 260 6.42 -29.99 -16.47
N GLY A 261 6.12 -30.34 -17.71
CA GLY A 261 5.00 -31.19 -18.11
C GLY A 261 4.33 -30.56 -19.32
N THR A 262 4.20 -31.32 -20.40
CA THR A 262 3.38 -30.92 -21.54
C THR A 262 1.96 -30.66 -21.04
N LEU A 263 1.47 -29.44 -21.25
CA LEU A 263 0.04 -29.18 -21.31
C LEU A 263 -0.46 -29.95 -22.52
N SER A 264 -0.83 -31.22 -22.33
CA SER A 264 -1.60 -31.94 -23.33
C SER A 264 -3.01 -31.35 -23.35
N GLU A 265 -3.49 -31.09 -24.56
CA GLU A 265 -4.82 -30.56 -24.91
C GLU A 265 -5.98 -31.16 -24.10
#